data_AF-F8PAT2-F1
#
_entry.id   AF-F8PAT2-F1
#
_cell.length_a   1.000
_cell.length_b   1.000
_cell.length_c   1.000
_cell.angle_alpha   90.00
_cell.angle_beta   90.00
_cell.angle_gamma   90.00
#
_symmetry.space_group_name_H-M   'P 1'
#
loop_
_entity.id
_entity.type
_entity.pdbx_description
1 polymer ?
#
loop_
_entity_poly.entity_id
_entity_poly.type
_entity_poly.pdbx_seq_one_letter_code
_entity_poly.pdbx_strand_id
1 'polypeptide(L)'
;MKIVSEEELQGHTSATIRGATEGFVGSVALAVPGFYYLSRRWAYYRALPLPLKVLPVVMVIAPCISIQAERRGLAYDRAQWTGAGKMELDKEAAEAEARWNALSTKEKVKSWAIQHQYSIILGSWALSIAAAGGIIARDKHQSLPQKVVQARMWAQGLTIGVLIAAGALTHTKRQDAVRHLPVDHSWQSLLEQQAIEEEERKTRLNALRQPTQASSIWTSPIA
;
A
#
# COMPACT_ATOMS: atom_id res chain seq x y z
N MET A 1 8.00 2.00 -26.56
CA MET A 1 8.24 1.27 -25.30
C MET A 1 9.66 1.54 -24.84
N LYS A 2 9.87 2.00 -23.60
CA LYS A 2 11.22 2.09 -23.02
C LYS A 2 11.71 0.66 -22.82
N ILE A 3 12.85 0.31 -23.41
CA ILE A 3 13.50 -0.97 -23.14
C ILE A 3 14.07 -0.86 -21.73
N VAL A 4 13.62 -1.71 -20.82
CA VAL A 4 14.09 -1.72 -19.42
C VAL A 4 15.55 -2.15 -19.44
N SER A 5 16.41 -1.41 -18.74
CA SER A 5 17.82 -1.80 -18.62
C SER A 5 17.95 -3.01 -17.70
N GLU A 6 18.99 -3.81 -17.91
CA GLU A 6 19.31 -4.93 -17.03
C GLU A 6 19.55 -4.46 -15.58
N GLU A 7 20.12 -3.27 -15.41
CA GLU A 7 20.33 -2.65 -14.10
C GLU A 7 19.00 -2.28 -13.40
N GLU A 8 18.01 -1.76 -14.14
CA GLU A 8 16.67 -1.45 -13.60
C GLU A 8 15.95 -2.73 -13.17
N LEU A 9 16.08 -3.82 -13.95
CA LEU A 9 15.51 -5.13 -13.60
C LEU A 9 16.15 -5.73 -12.34
N GLN A 10 17.48 -5.67 -12.23
CA GLN A 10 18.20 -6.14 -11.06
C GLN A 10 17.88 -5.30 -9.82
N GLY A 11 17.80 -3.97 -9.98
CA GLY A 11 17.41 -3.05 -8.92
C GLY A 11 16.00 -3.35 -8.39
N HIS A 12 15.02 -3.49 -9.28
CA HIS A 12 13.65 -3.86 -8.89
C HIS A 12 13.61 -5.23 -8.20
N THR A 13 14.28 -6.24 -8.77
CA THR A 13 14.37 -7.59 -8.18
C THR A 13 14.97 -7.56 -6.77
N SER A 14 16.04 -6.80 -6.56
CA SER A 14 16.67 -6.65 -5.25
C SER A 14 15.73 -6.00 -4.23
N ALA A 15 14.95 -5.00 -4.65
CA ALA A 15 13.96 -4.33 -3.79
C ALA A 15 12.81 -5.28 -3.42
N THR A 16 12.31 -6.06 -4.38
CA THR A 16 11.28 -7.08 -4.15
C THR A 16 11.76 -8.17 -3.17
N ILE A 17 12.97 -8.70 -3.36
CA ILE A 17 13.56 -9.72 -2.47
C ILE A 17 13.76 -9.16 -1.06
N ARG A 18 14.23 -7.92 -0.95
CA ARG A 18 14.34 -7.24 0.34
C ARG A 18 12.98 -7.12 1.02
N GLY A 19 11.94 -6.72 0.29
CA GLY A 19 10.57 -6.67 0.80
C GLY A 19 10.08 -8.03 1.28
N ALA A 20 10.26 -9.08 0.48
CA ALA A 20 9.90 -10.45 0.84
C ALA A 20 10.59 -10.89 2.14
N THR A 21 11.88 -10.59 2.27
CA THR A 21 12.69 -10.91 3.45
C THR A 21 12.21 -10.16 4.69
N GLU A 22 11.94 -8.87 4.58
CA GLU A 22 11.38 -8.07 5.67
C GLU A 22 10.00 -8.58 6.11
N GLY A 23 9.14 -8.96 5.15
CA GLY A 23 7.84 -9.55 5.41
C GLY A 23 7.93 -10.89 6.12
N PHE A 24 8.86 -11.76 5.71
CA PHE A 24 9.13 -13.03 6.36
C PHE A 24 9.65 -12.84 7.78
N VAL A 25 10.72 -12.05 7.96
CA VAL A 25 11.33 -11.81 9.27
C VAL A 25 10.32 -11.16 10.23
N GLY A 26 9.60 -10.13 9.77
CA GLY A 26 8.59 -9.45 10.58
C GLY A 26 7.44 -10.37 11.02
N SER A 27 6.96 -11.22 10.12
CA SER A 27 5.87 -12.16 10.45
C SER A 27 6.33 -13.33 11.33
N VAL A 28 7.53 -13.87 11.12
CA VAL A 28 8.14 -14.90 11.98
C VAL A 28 8.40 -14.36 13.39
N ALA A 29 8.91 -13.13 13.50
CA ALA A 29 9.16 -12.47 14.78
C ALA A 29 7.89 -12.33 15.63
N LEU A 30 6.70 -12.28 15.02
CA LEU A 30 5.41 -12.30 15.71
C LEU A 30 4.87 -13.72 15.93
N ALA A 31 5.00 -14.59 14.94
CA ALA A 31 4.44 -15.94 14.96
C ALA A 31 5.12 -16.84 16.00
N VAL A 32 6.45 -16.78 16.14
CA VAL A 32 7.21 -17.64 17.07
C VAL A 32 6.86 -17.34 18.54
N PRO A 33 6.89 -16.08 19.02
CA PRO A 33 6.43 -15.77 20.37
C PRO A 33 4.95 -16.10 20.59
N GLY A 34 4.10 -15.88 19.59
CA GLY A 34 2.68 -16.25 19.64
C GLY A 34 2.49 -17.75 19.85
N PHE A 35 3.19 -18.58 19.08
CA PHE A 35 3.19 -20.03 19.22
C PHE A 35 3.67 -20.49 20.61
N TYR A 36 4.77 -19.90 21.08
CA TYR A 36 5.31 -20.18 22.42
C TYR A 36 4.31 -19.81 23.53
N TYR A 37 3.67 -18.64 23.44
CA TYR A 37 2.70 -18.19 24.42
C TYR A 37 1.44 -19.06 24.44
N LEU A 38 0.86 -19.37 23.27
CA LEU A 38 -0.32 -20.23 23.16
C LEU A 38 -0.05 -21.64 23.67
N SER A 39 1.10 -22.22 23.31
CA SER A 39 1.50 -23.55 23.77
C SER A 39 1.75 -23.60 25.28
N ARG A 40 2.22 -22.52 25.90
CA ARG A 40 2.40 -22.48 27.35
C ARG A 40 1.10 -22.27 28.12
N ARG A 41 0.19 -21.42 27.62
CA ARG A 41 -1.00 -21.00 28.38
C ARG A 41 -2.20 -21.94 28.22
N TRP A 42 -2.37 -22.58 27.06
CA TRP A 42 -3.58 -23.32 26.71
C TRP A 42 -3.32 -24.80 26.46
N ALA A 43 -3.83 -25.66 27.35
CA ALA A 43 -3.68 -27.11 27.26
C ALA A 43 -4.25 -27.69 25.95
N TYR A 44 -5.38 -27.15 25.49
CA TYR A 44 -5.99 -27.53 24.21
C TYR A 44 -5.06 -27.27 23.02
N TYR A 45 -4.41 -26.11 22.97
CA TYR A 45 -3.48 -25.78 21.89
C TYR A 45 -2.30 -26.75 21.83
N ARG A 46 -1.81 -27.25 22.97
CA ARG A 46 -0.76 -28.29 23.00
C ARG A 46 -1.22 -29.60 22.40
N ALA A 47 -2.47 -29.98 22.62
CA ALA A 47 -3.05 -31.23 22.13
C ALA A 47 -3.39 -31.21 20.61
N LEU A 48 -3.34 -30.04 19.96
CA LEU A 48 -3.63 -29.96 18.53
C LEU A 48 -2.58 -30.73 17.69
N PRO A 49 -3.01 -31.45 16.63
CA PRO A 49 -2.13 -31.99 15.61
C PRO A 49 -1.25 -30.92 14.97
N LEU A 50 -0.05 -31.30 14.54
CA LEU A 50 0.91 -30.38 13.92
C LEU A 50 0.34 -29.58 12.74
N PRO A 51 -0.44 -30.17 11.79
CA PRO A 51 -0.99 -29.42 10.67
C PRO A 51 -1.90 -28.26 11.11
N LEU A 52 -2.71 -28.46 12.16
CA LEU A 52 -3.61 -27.42 12.67
C LEU A 52 -2.87 -26.29 13.41
N LYS A 53 -1.66 -26.57 13.91
CA LYS A 53 -0.79 -25.55 14.51
C LYS A 53 -0.08 -24.70 13.45
N VAL A 54 0.35 -25.33 12.35
CA VAL A 54 1.14 -24.68 11.30
C VAL A 54 0.27 -23.91 10.32
N LEU A 55 -0.92 -24.42 9.98
CA LEU A 55 -1.84 -23.79 9.03
C LEU A 55 -2.06 -22.28 9.27
N PRO A 56 -2.46 -21.82 10.48
CA PRO A 56 -2.68 -20.40 10.72
C PRO A 56 -1.39 -19.56 10.59
N VAL A 57 -0.23 -20.14 10.88
CA VAL A 57 1.06 -19.47 10.73
C VAL A 57 1.36 -19.23 9.24
N VAL A 58 1.20 -20.26 8.41
CA VAL A 58 1.41 -20.16 6.95
C VAL A 58 0.43 -19.16 6.32
N MET A 59 -0.84 -19.20 6.73
CA MET A 59 -1.89 -18.29 6.25
C MET A 59 -1.60 -16.81 6.55
N VAL A 60 -0.77 -16.50 7.54
CA VAL A 60 -0.35 -15.12 7.86
C VAL A 60 0.98 -14.79 7.18
N ILE A 61 1.97 -15.67 7.27
CA ILE A 61 3.31 -15.41 6.76
C ILE A 61 3.30 -15.23 5.24
N ALA A 62 2.64 -16.11 4.49
CA ALA A 62 2.70 -16.08 3.02
C ALA A 62 2.14 -14.76 2.45
N PRO A 63 0.94 -14.28 2.85
CA PRO A 63 0.47 -12.96 2.42
C PRO A 63 1.37 -11.81 2.86
N CYS A 64 1.94 -11.86 4.08
CA CYS A 64 2.85 -10.81 4.55
C CYS A 64 4.11 -10.69 3.69
N ILE A 65 4.68 -11.82 3.25
CA ILE A 65 5.81 -11.84 2.30
C ILE A 65 5.39 -11.16 1.00
N SER A 66 4.29 -11.60 0.39
CA SER A 66 3.83 -11.07 -0.91
C SER A 66 3.53 -9.57 -0.85
N ILE A 67 2.81 -9.11 0.18
CA ILE A 67 2.45 -7.70 0.36
C ILE A 67 3.70 -6.84 0.52
N GLN A 68 4.68 -7.28 1.31
CA GLN A 68 5.91 -6.51 1.53
C GLN A 68 6.84 -6.51 0.31
N ALA A 69 6.90 -7.63 -0.42
CA ALA A 69 7.62 -7.73 -1.69
C ALA A 69 7.08 -6.71 -2.71
N GLU A 70 5.76 -6.70 -2.90
CA GLU A 70 5.07 -5.76 -3.79
C GLU A 70 5.28 -4.31 -3.36
N ARG A 71 5.08 -4.02 -2.07
CA ARG A 71 5.24 -2.67 -1.53
C ARG A 71 6.65 -2.11 -1.76
N ARG A 72 7.69 -2.94 -1.66
CA ARG A 72 9.08 -2.50 -1.91
C ARG A 72 9.39 -2.38 -3.41
N GLY A 73 8.83 -3.25 -4.25
CA GLY A 73 8.93 -3.11 -5.72
C GLY A 73 8.33 -1.78 -6.18
N LEU A 74 7.07 -1.51 -5.79
CA LEU A 74 6.40 -0.24 -6.10
C LEU A 74 7.13 0.99 -5.55
N ALA A 75 7.77 0.87 -4.39
CA ALA A 75 8.56 1.95 -3.83
C ALA A 75 9.84 2.23 -4.64
N TYR A 76 10.47 1.19 -5.19
CA TYR A 76 11.62 1.32 -6.10
C TYR A 76 11.19 1.99 -7.40
N ASP A 77 10.10 1.52 -8.01
CA ASP A 77 9.57 2.10 -9.26
C ASP A 77 9.24 3.57 -9.10
N ARG A 78 8.56 3.92 -7.99
CA ARG A 78 8.22 5.31 -7.68
C ARG A 78 9.46 6.20 -7.48
N ALA A 79 10.53 5.65 -6.90
CA ALA A 79 11.77 6.40 -6.72
C ALA A 79 12.45 6.73 -8.05
N GLN A 80 12.26 5.87 -9.06
CA GLN A 80 12.84 6.03 -10.39
C GLN A 80 11.98 6.88 -11.34
N TRP A 81 10.76 7.27 -10.95
CA TRP A 81 9.95 8.19 -11.74
C TRP A 81 10.63 9.56 -11.87
N THR A 82 10.69 10.08 -13.09
CA THR A 82 11.30 11.38 -13.43
C THR A 82 10.43 12.11 -14.46
N GLY A 83 10.54 13.43 -14.51
CA GLY A 83 9.88 14.29 -15.49
C GLY A 83 8.44 14.67 -15.13
N ALA A 84 7.70 15.12 -16.14
CA ALA A 84 6.34 15.65 -16.05
C ALA A 84 5.38 14.82 -15.18
N GLY A 85 5.37 13.49 -15.36
CA GLY A 85 4.46 12.60 -14.62
C GLY A 85 4.72 12.56 -13.10
N LYS A 86 5.97 12.73 -12.66
CA LYS A 86 6.28 12.84 -11.23
C LYS A 86 5.91 14.20 -10.68
N MET A 87 6.15 15.26 -11.46
CA MET A 87 5.83 16.63 -11.04
C MET A 87 4.33 16.82 -10.82
N GLU A 88 3.49 16.23 -11.67
CA GLU A 88 2.04 16.27 -11.48
C GLU A 88 1.60 15.49 -10.24
N LEU A 89 2.17 14.29 -10.01
CA LEU A 89 1.91 13.52 -8.79
C LEU A 89 2.32 14.27 -7.51
N ASP A 90 3.47 14.95 -7.54
CA ASP A 90 3.95 15.75 -6.41
C ASP A 90 3.05 16.97 -6.16
N LYS A 91 2.54 17.61 -7.23
CA LYS A 91 1.57 18.70 -7.15
C LYS A 91 0.24 18.22 -6.57
N GLU A 92 -0.30 17.10 -7.04
CA GLU A 92 -1.52 16.48 -6.48
C GLU A 92 -1.35 16.15 -4.99
N ALA A 93 -0.18 15.63 -4.61
CA ALA A 93 0.15 15.33 -3.22
C ALA A 93 0.19 16.59 -2.36
N ALA A 94 0.80 17.67 -2.84
CA ALA A 94 0.84 18.97 -2.16
C ALA A 94 -0.56 19.58 -2.01
N GLU A 95 -1.41 19.50 -3.04
CA GLU A 95 -2.80 19.94 -2.96
C GLU A 95 -3.63 19.08 -2.01
N ALA A 96 -3.41 17.76 -1.98
CA ALA A 96 -4.03 16.87 -1.02
C ALA A 96 -3.62 17.20 0.43
N GLU A 97 -2.34 17.52 0.66
CA GLU A 97 -1.83 17.92 1.96
C GLU A 97 -2.37 19.29 2.39
N ALA A 98 -2.41 20.27 1.49
CA ALA A 98 -3.02 21.58 1.77
C ALA A 98 -4.51 21.44 2.12
N ARG A 99 -5.26 20.63 1.36
CA ARG A 99 -6.66 20.30 1.68
C ARG A 99 -6.76 19.63 3.04
N TRP A 100 -5.93 18.63 3.31
CA TRP A 100 -5.90 17.94 4.61
C TRP A 100 -5.66 18.91 5.76
N ASN A 101 -4.70 19.82 5.61
CA ASN A 101 -4.36 20.81 6.64
C ASN A 101 -5.51 21.81 6.90
N ALA A 102 -6.30 22.12 5.88
CA ALA A 102 -7.50 22.97 6.00
C ALA A 102 -8.70 22.28 6.67
N LEU A 103 -8.73 20.94 6.74
CA LEU A 103 -9.83 20.20 7.37
C LEU A 103 -9.83 20.36 8.89
N SER A 104 -11.03 20.44 9.47
CA SER A 104 -11.24 20.32 10.92
C SER A 104 -10.90 18.91 11.43
N THR A 105 -10.65 18.75 12.73
CA THR A 105 -10.30 17.45 13.33
C THR A 105 -11.34 16.36 13.04
N LYS A 106 -12.63 16.71 13.07
CA LYS A 106 -13.72 15.76 12.75
C LYS A 106 -13.67 15.30 11.31
N GLU A 107 -13.41 16.23 10.39
CA GLU A 107 -13.30 15.93 8.96
C GLU A 107 -12.04 15.13 8.64
N LYS A 108 -10.92 15.42 9.31
CA LYS A 108 -9.69 14.61 9.23
C LYS A 108 -9.95 13.15 9.62
N VAL A 109 -10.60 12.91 10.76
CA VAL A 109 -10.96 11.55 11.19
C VAL A 109 -11.88 10.86 10.18
N LYS A 110 -12.91 11.57 9.67
CA LYS A 110 -13.79 11.02 8.64
C LYS A 110 -13.02 10.68 7.37
N SER A 111 -12.19 11.59 6.88
CA SER A 111 -11.38 11.40 5.67
C SER A 111 -10.41 10.23 5.82
N TRP A 112 -9.71 10.14 6.96
CA TRP A 112 -8.85 9.00 7.29
C TRP A 112 -9.62 7.67 7.30
N ALA A 113 -10.79 7.64 7.93
CA ALA A 113 -11.60 6.42 8.00
C ALA A 113 -12.07 5.96 6.61
N ILE A 114 -12.39 6.90 5.72
CA ILE A 114 -12.76 6.62 4.33
C ILE A 114 -11.56 6.08 3.54
N GLN A 115 -10.37 6.69 3.70
CA GLN A 115 -9.14 6.25 3.04
C GLN A 115 -8.73 4.84 3.49
N HIS A 116 -8.84 4.54 4.79
CA HIS A 116 -8.46 3.27 5.40
C HIS A 116 -9.63 2.30 5.63
N GLN A 117 -10.74 2.45 4.89
CA GLN A 117 -11.97 1.68 5.13
C GLN A 117 -11.73 0.17 5.18
N TYR A 118 -10.88 -0.37 4.29
CA TYR A 118 -10.66 -1.81 4.21
C TYR A 118 -9.84 -2.30 5.39
N SER A 119 -8.88 -1.50 5.85
CA SER A 119 -8.12 -1.79 7.07
C SER A 119 -9.01 -1.75 8.30
N ILE A 120 -9.95 -0.79 8.37
CA ILE A 120 -10.92 -0.70 9.46
C ILE A 120 -11.89 -1.89 9.46
N ILE A 121 -12.43 -2.25 8.29
CA ILE A 121 -13.32 -3.40 8.15
C ILE A 121 -12.60 -4.68 8.59
N LEU A 122 -11.39 -4.90 8.07
CA LEU A 122 -10.59 -6.08 8.41
C LEU A 122 -10.20 -6.10 9.89
N GLY A 123 -9.79 -4.96 10.44
CA GLY A 123 -9.43 -4.82 11.85
C GLY A 123 -10.64 -5.04 12.78
N SER A 124 -11.79 -4.47 12.43
CA SER A 124 -13.04 -4.66 13.19
C SER A 124 -13.52 -6.11 13.13
N TRP A 125 -13.37 -6.78 11.98
CA TRP A 125 -13.66 -8.20 11.84
C TRP A 125 -12.76 -9.06 12.73
N ALA A 126 -11.44 -8.83 12.67
CA ALA A 126 -10.47 -9.55 13.49
C ALA A 126 -10.72 -9.34 14.99
N LEU A 127 -11.00 -8.09 15.38
CA LEU A 127 -11.37 -7.73 16.75
C LEU A 127 -12.66 -8.44 17.19
N SER A 128 -13.65 -8.52 16.32
CA SER A 128 -14.93 -9.17 16.61
C SER A 128 -14.76 -10.69 16.79
N ILE A 129 -13.91 -11.33 15.98
CA ILE A 129 -13.54 -12.75 16.17
C ILE A 129 -12.86 -12.96 17.51
N ALA A 130 -11.90 -12.10 17.86
CA ALA A 130 -11.18 -12.19 19.12
C ALA A 130 -12.13 -12.01 20.33
N ALA A 131 -13.04 -11.03 20.26
CA ALA A 131 -14.06 -10.80 21.27
C ALA A 131 -15.02 -11.99 21.40
N ALA A 132 -15.58 -12.48 20.29
CA ALA A 132 -16.46 -13.65 20.26
C ALA A 132 -15.76 -14.89 20.82
N GLY A 133 -14.52 -15.14 20.42
CA GLY A 133 -13.70 -16.23 20.95
C GLY A 133 -13.45 -16.11 22.44
N GLY A 134 -13.17 -14.91 22.94
CA GLY A 134 -13.03 -14.63 24.37
C GLY A 134 -14.31 -14.91 25.17
N ILE A 135 -15.47 -14.50 24.64
CA ILE A 135 -16.78 -14.77 25.24
C ILE A 135 -17.04 -16.28 25.30
N ILE A 136 -16.88 -16.99 24.19
CA ILE A 136 -17.09 -18.46 24.10
C ILE A 136 -16.13 -19.23 25.02
N ALA A 137 -14.87 -18.78 25.11
CA ALA A 137 -13.86 -19.43 25.94
C ALA A 137 -14.14 -19.27 27.43
N ARG A 138 -14.69 -18.12 27.86
CA ARG A 138 -14.95 -17.79 29.27
C ARG A 138 -16.13 -18.56 29.87
N ASP A 139 -17.09 -18.99 29.06
CA ASP A 139 -18.25 -19.74 29.53
C ASP A 139 -17.84 -21.15 30.03
N LYS A 140 -18.01 -21.42 31.32
CA LYS A 140 -17.66 -22.70 31.95
C LYS A 140 -18.78 -23.74 31.91
N HIS A 141 -20.00 -23.33 31.57
CA HIS A 141 -21.19 -24.21 31.62
C HIS A 141 -21.44 -24.94 30.29
N GLN A 142 -20.69 -24.61 29.23
CA GLN A 142 -20.80 -25.25 27.93
C GLN A 142 -19.73 -26.33 27.69
N SER A 143 -20.17 -27.46 27.14
CA SER A 143 -19.30 -28.52 26.64
C SER A 143 -18.53 -28.09 25.38
N LEU A 144 -17.40 -28.75 25.06
CA LEU A 144 -16.60 -28.44 23.88
C LEU A 144 -17.40 -28.51 22.56
N PRO A 145 -18.26 -29.52 22.31
CA PRO A 145 -19.09 -29.55 21.10
C PRO A 145 -20.02 -28.34 20.97
N GLN A 146 -20.61 -27.89 22.09
CA GLN A 146 -21.49 -26.72 22.10
C GLN A 146 -20.73 -25.44 21.75
N LYS A 147 -19.52 -25.26 22.30
CA LYS A 147 -18.65 -24.12 21.95
C LYS A 147 -18.29 -24.09 20.47
N VAL A 148 -18.06 -25.25 19.84
CA VAL A 148 -17.78 -25.34 18.40
C VAL A 148 -19.00 -24.93 17.57
N VAL A 149 -20.20 -25.37 17.95
CA VAL A 149 -21.44 -24.96 17.26
C VAL A 149 -21.64 -23.45 17.41
N GLN A 150 -21.46 -22.91 18.62
CA GLN A 150 -21.55 -21.48 18.87
C GLN A 150 -20.53 -20.70 18.04
N ALA A 151 -19.28 -21.13 17.98
CA ALA A 151 -18.25 -20.49 17.17
C ALA A 151 -18.63 -20.40 15.68
N ARG A 152 -19.28 -21.43 15.13
CA ARG A 152 -19.78 -21.41 13.75
C ARG A 152 -20.88 -20.38 13.55
N MET A 153 -21.82 -20.26 14.48
CA MET A 153 -22.89 -19.25 14.43
C MET A 153 -22.32 -17.82 14.48
N TRP A 154 -21.35 -17.58 15.37
CA TRP A 154 -20.63 -16.30 15.43
C TRP A 154 -19.90 -16.02 14.12
N ALA A 155 -19.15 -16.99 13.58
CA ALA A 155 -18.43 -16.81 12.32
C ALA A 155 -19.36 -16.41 11.16
N GLN A 156 -20.50 -17.08 11.05
CA GLN A 156 -21.52 -16.77 10.03
C GLN A 156 -22.10 -15.36 10.22
N GLY A 157 -22.54 -15.04 11.45
CA GLY A 157 -23.11 -13.72 11.75
C GLY A 157 -22.12 -12.57 11.53
N LEU A 158 -20.87 -12.74 11.96
CA LEU A 158 -19.80 -11.76 11.75
C LEU A 158 -19.49 -11.55 10.28
N THR A 159 -19.48 -12.61 9.48
CA THR A 159 -19.25 -12.52 8.03
C THR A 159 -20.36 -11.73 7.36
N ILE A 160 -21.62 -12.03 7.67
CA ILE A 160 -22.78 -11.30 7.13
C ILE A 160 -22.72 -9.82 7.55
N GLY A 161 -22.44 -9.55 8.83
CA GLY A 161 -22.31 -8.19 9.34
C GLY A 161 -21.23 -7.38 8.63
N VAL A 162 -20.06 -8.00 8.36
CA VAL A 162 -18.98 -7.38 7.59
C VAL A 162 -19.39 -7.09 6.15
N LEU A 163 -20.08 -8.02 5.48
CA LEU A 163 -20.55 -7.80 4.10
C LEU A 163 -21.55 -6.63 4.03
N ILE A 164 -22.48 -6.54 4.99
CA ILE A 164 -23.42 -5.42 5.08
C ILE A 164 -22.67 -4.10 5.31
N ALA A 165 -21.72 -4.08 6.26
CA ALA A 165 -20.92 -2.89 6.55
C ALA A 165 -20.08 -2.45 5.34
N ALA A 166 -19.42 -3.39 4.67
CA ALA A 166 -18.64 -3.13 3.46
C ALA A 166 -19.52 -2.62 2.32
N GLY A 167 -20.71 -3.20 2.15
CA GLY A 167 -21.70 -2.77 1.15
C GLY A 167 -22.19 -1.34 1.42
N ALA A 168 -22.56 -1.02 2.66
CA ALA A 168 -22.98 0.31 3.06
C ALA A 168 -21.88 1.36 2.81
N LEU A 169 -20.64 1.08 3.23
CA LEU A 169 -19.49 1.97 3.02
C LEU A 169 -19.18 2.17 1.53
N THR A 170 -19.22 1.10 0.74
CA THR A 170 -19.00 1.16 -0.71
C THR A 170 -20.09 2.00 -1.39
N HIS A 171 -21.34 1.86 -0.96
CA HIS A 171 -22.45 2.64 -1.48
C HIS A 171 -22.30 4.14 -1.17
N THR A 172 -21.94 4.48 0.07
CA THR A 172 -21.67 5.88 0.47
C THR A 172 -20.53 6.47 -0.34
N LYS A 173 -19.41 5.75 -0.50
CA LYS A 173 -18.31 6.18 -1.36
C LYS A 173 -18.73 6.44 -2.79
N ARG A 174 -19.55 5.55 -3.36
CA ARG A 174 -20.05 5.71 -4.73
C ARG A 174 -20.91 6.96 -4.86
N GLN A 175 -21.78 7.25 -3.89
CA GLN A 175 -22.59 8.46 -3.89
C GLN A 175 -21.74 9.73 -3.79
N ASP A 176 -20.73 9.73 -2.92
CA ASP A 176 -19.80 10.86 -2.78
C ASP A 176 -18.96 11.06 -4.07
N ALA A 177 -18.49 9.97 -4.69
CA ALA A 177 -17.77 10.01 -5.94
C ALA A 177 -18.62 10.55 -7.10
N VAL A 178 -19.90 10.19 -7.18
CA VAL A 178 -20.84 10.72 -8.20
C VAL A 178 -21.11 12.21 -8.02
N ARG A 179 -21.14 12.70 -6.77
CA ARG A 179 -21.34 14.12 -6.46
C ARG A 179 -20.13 15.00 -6.79
N HIS A 180 -18.94 14.41 -6.75
CA HIS A 180 -17.68 15.09 -6.98
C HIS A 180 -16.91 14.39 -8.10
N LEU A 181 -17.44 14.39 -9.33
CA LEU A 181 -16.62 14.12 -10.51
C LEU A 181 -15.87 15.41 -10.86
N PRO A 182 -14.60 15.59 -10.45
CA PRO A 182 -13.78 16.61 -11.08
C PRO A 182 -13.64 16.26 -12.56
N VAL A 183 -13.76 17.26 -13.44
CA VAL A 183 -13.36 17.11 -14.83
C VAL A 183 -11.85 16.92 -14.83
N ASP A 184 -11.40 15.74 -15.25
CA ASP A 184 -9.99 15.37 -15.21
C ASP A 184 -9.24 16.09 -16.35
N HIS A 185 -8.53 17.15 -15.98
CA HIS A 185 -7.67 17.92 -16.86
C HIS A 185 -6.19 17.51 -16.74
N SER A 186 -5.86 16.43 -16.02
CA SER A 186 -4.47 15.98 -15.82
C SER A 186 -3.76 15.69 -17.15
N TRP A 187 -4.49 15.22 -18.17
CA TRP A 187 -3.93 15.03 -19.51
C TRP A 187 -3.46 16.33 -20.16
N GLN A 188 -4.17 17.44 -19.91
CA GLN A 188 -3.78 18.74 -20.45
C GLN A 188 -2.50 19.25 -19.75
N SER A 189 -2.42 19.14 -18.41
CA SER A 189 -1.21 19.52 -17.67
C SER A 189 0.00 18.67 -18.03
N LEU A 190 -0.20 17.36 -18.24
CA LEU A 190 0.86 16.45 -18.70
C LEU A 190 1.38 16.81 -20.10
N LEU A 191 0.48 17.16 -21.04
CA LEU A 191 0.87 17.58 -22.39
C LEU A 191 1.63 18.91 -22.39
N GLU A 192 1.18 19.87 -21.59
CA GLU A 192 1.88 21.16 -21.42
C GLU A 192 3.27 20.96 -20.83
N GLN A 193 3.41 20.14 -19.79
CA GLN A 193 4.72 19.85 -19.20
C GLN A 193 5.65 19.09 -20.15
N GLN A 194 5.13 18.15 -20.94
CA GLN A 194 5.92 17.47 -21.98
C GLN A 194 6.42 18.45 -23.04
N ALA A 195 5.59 19.42 -23.45
CA ALA A 195 5.99 20.44 -24.41
C ALA A 195 7.13 21.31 -23.86
N ILE A 196 7.05 21.72 -22.59
CA ILE A 196 8.12 22.49 -21.90
C ILE A 196 9.42 21.69 -21.86
N GLU A 197 9.37 20.41 -21.45
CA GLU A 197 10.57 19.55 -21.41
C GLU A 197 11.20 19.34 -22.79
N GLU A 198 10.39 19.23 -23.84
CA GLU A 198 10.88 19.13 -25.22
C GLU A 198 11.54 20.43 -25.70
N GLU A 199 10.97 21.58 -25.35
CA GLU A 199 11.58 22.88 -25.65
C GLU A 199 12.93 23.00 -24.96
N GLU A 200 13.00 22.79 -23.64
CA GLU A 200 14.26 22.82 -22.88
C GLU A 200 15.32 21.88 -23.47
N ARG A 201 14.91 20.67 -23.86
CA ARG A 201 15.80 19.70 -24.52
C ARG A 201 16.32 20.23 -25.85
N LYS A 202 15.46 20.84 -26.68
CA LYS A 202 15.86 21.47 -27.95
C LYS A 202 16.80 22.65 -27.72
N THR A 203 16.54 23.50 -26.74
CA THR A 203 17.43 24.64 -26.40
C THR A 203 18.79 24.14 -25.94
N ARG A 204 18.82 23.12 -25.08
CA ARG A 204 20.05 22.48 -24.60
C ARG A 204 20.86 21.83 -25.73
N LEU A 205 20.20 21.12 -26.64
CA LEU A 205 20.84 20.52 -27.82
C LEU A 205 21.39 21.59 -28.77
N ASN A 206 20.65 22.69 -28.98
CA ASN A 206 21.12 23.82 -29.78
C ASN A 206 22.32 24.52 -29.14
N ALA A 207 22.35 24.68 -27.81
CA ALA A 207 23.49 25.22 -27.08
C ALA A 207 24.73 24.31 -27.19
N LEU A 208 24.57 22.99 -27.17
CA LEU A 208 25.66 22.03 -27.38
C LEU A 208 26.14 21.98 -28.84
N ARG A 209 25.27 22.32 -29.80
CA ARG A 209 25.57 22.33 -31.24
C ARG A 209 26.27 23.60 -31.72
N GLN A 210 26.27 24.68 -30.93
CA GLN A 210 27.09 25.86 -31.22
C GLN A 210 28.51 25.64 -30.65
N PRO A 211 29.50 25.14 -31.43
CA PRO A 211 30.87 25.23 -30.99
C PRO A 211 31.20 26.72 -30.87
N THR A 212 31.81 27.10 -29.75
CA THR A 212 32.40 28.41 -29.48
C THR A 212 33.01 29.03 -30.74
N GLN A 213 32.27 29.92 -31.42
CA GLN A 213 32.80 30.84 -32.44
C GLN A 213 33.61 31.95 -31.78
N ALA A 214 34.52 31.61 -30.86
CA ALA A 214 35.25 32.57 -30.03
C ALA A 214 36.77 32.34 -30.07
N SER A 215 37.33 31.88 -31.19
CA SER A 215 38.79 31.76 -31.34
C SER A 215 39.38 32.13 -32.71
N SER A 216 38.63 32.77 -33.62
CA SER A 216 39.20 33.31 -34.88
C SER A 216 39.28 34.84 -34.93
N ILE A 217 39.55 35.48 -33.79
CA ILE A 217 39.98 36.88 -33.74
C ILE A 217 41.47 36.84 -33.42
N TRP A 218 42.36 36.65 -34.40
CA TRP A 218 43.77 37.09 -34.39
C TRP A 218 44.44 36.58 -35.68
N THR A 219 44.35 37.36 -36.75
CA THR A 219 45.46 37.62 -37.69
C THR A 219 45.05 38.77 -38.60
N SER A 220 45.42 39.99 -38.22
CA SER A 220 45.48 41.14 -39.13
C SER A 220 46.73 41.02 -40.00
N PRO A 221 46.66 41.27 -41.32
CA PRO A 221 47.84 41.28 -42.17
C PRO A 221 48.57 42.62 -42.02
N ILE A 222 49.83 42.58 -41.57
CA ILE A 222 50.76 43.72 -41.67
C ILE A 222 51.65 43.50 -42.89
N ALA A 223 51.66 44.54 -43.74
CA ALA A 223 52.67 45.01 -44.69
C ALA A 223 53.74 44.03 -45.20
#